data_AF-H0GW33-F1
#
_entry.id   AF-H0GW33-F1
#
_cell.length_a   1.000
_cell.length_b   1.000
_cell.length_c   1.000
_cell.angle_alpha   90.00
_cell.angle_beta   90.00
_cell.angle_gamma   90.00
#
_symmetry.space_group_name_H-M   'P 1'
#
loop_
_entity.id
_entity.type
_entity.pdbx_description
1 polymer ?
#
loop_
_entity_poly.entity_id
_entity_poly.type
_entity_poly.pdbx_seq_one_letter_code
_entity_poly.pdbx_strand_id
1 'polypeptide(L)'
;MFKSIAYSIVAASLVNAGTIPLGKLSDIDKIGTQKDIFPFLGGAGPYYSFPGDYGISRDLPEGCEMKQVQMLGRHGERYPTASKAKTIMATWYKLSNYTGQFNGSLSFLNDDYEFFIQNSSNLEMETTLANTVDV
;
A
#
# COMPACT_ATOMS: atom_id res chain seq x y z
N MET A 1 43.10 -32.24 30.01
CA MET A 1 42.07 -32.95 29.24
C MET A 1 40.84 -32.08 29.15
N PHE A 2 40.43 -31.78 27.92
CA PHE A 2 39.40 -30.82 27.51
C PHE A 2 37.97 -31.25 27.87
N LYS A 3 37.17 -30.33 28.40
CA LYS A 3 35.72 -30.15 28.12
C LYS A 3 35.37 -28.67 28.35
N SER A 4 35.75 -27.77 27.43
CA SER A 4 34.85 -27.13 26.43
C SER A 4 33.45 -26.85 27.00
N ILE A 5 33.14 -25.63 27.44
CA ILE A 5 32.82 -24.46 26.58
C ILE A 5 31.78 -24.84 25.52
N ALA A 6 30.54 -25.06 25.95
CA ALA A 6 29.40 -25.30 25.06
C ALA A 6 28.09 -24.73 25.63
N TYR A 7 28.16 -23.57 26.32
CA TYR A 7 26.98 -22.90 26.88
C TYR A 7 26.85 -21.42 26.49
N SER A 8 27.50 -20.97 25.41
CA SER A 8 27.50 -19.54 25.06
C SER A 8 27.33 -19.23 23.56
N ILE A 9 26.86 -20.18 22.74
CA ILE A 9 26.65 -19.92 21.30
C ILE A 9 25.22 -20.30 20.88
N VAL A 10 24.21 -19.84 21.62
CA VAL A 10 22.84 -19.68 21.09
C VAL A 10 22.21 -18.42 21.69
N ALA A 11 22.95 -17.31 21.70
CA ALA A 11 22.43 -16.00 22.09
C ALA A 11 22.84 -14.88 21.12
N ALA A 12 23.38 -15.22 19.95
CA ALA A 12 23.98 -14.25 19.02
C ALA A 12 23.46 -14.36 17.58
N SER A 13 22.29 -14.97 17.35
CA SER A 13 21.66 -15.00 16.01
C SER A 13 20.47 -14.04 15.83
N LEU A 14 20.22 -13.12 16.78
CA LEU A 14 19.10 -12.16 16.70
C LEU A 14 19.48 -10.71 16.44
N VAL A 15 20.71 -10.42 15.99
CA VAL A 15 21.16 -9.05 15.73
C VAL A 15 21.89 -8.97 14.41
N ASN A 16 21.13 -9.05 13.33
CA ASN A 16 21.31 -8.15 12.19
C ASN A 16 20.06 -8.10 11.28
N ALA A 17 18.86 -8.04 11.87
CA ALA A 17 17.79 -7.32 11.20
C ALA A 17 18.27 -5.86 11.19
N GLY A 18 18.96 -5.47 10.11
CA GLY A 18 19.36 -4.09 9.90
C GLY A 18 18.13 -3.25 10.15
N THR A 19 18.17 -2.40 11.16
CA THR A 19 17.19 -1.35 11.32
C THR A 19 17.32 -0.51 10.07
N ILE A 20 16.49 -0.81 9.07
CA ILE A 20 16.19 0.13 8.00
C ILE A 20 15.75 1.37 8.78
N PRO A 21 16.42 2.53 8.62
CA PRO A 21 15.83 3.77 9.05
C PRO A 21 14.63 3.96 8.13
N LEU A 22 13.53 3.29 8.49
CA LEU A 22 12.19 3.59 8.03
C LEU A 22 12.03 5.03 8.51
N GLY A 23 12.22 5.99 7.61
CA GLY A 23 11.67 7.31 7.83
C GLY A 23 10.23 7.06 8.25
N LYS A 24 9.88 7.72 9.35
CA LYS A 24 8.71 7.42 10.16
C LYS A 24 7.52 7.34 9.20
N LEU A 25 7.08 6.10 8.88
CA LEU A 25 5.93 5.78 8.04
C LEU A 25 4.72 6.39 8.73
N SER A 26 4.51 7.68 8.50
CA SER A 26 3.80 8.52 9.46
C SER A 26 2.32 8.21 9.49
N ASP A 27 1.85 7.57 8.40
CA ASP A 27 0.46 7.28 8.13
C ASP A 27 0.21 5.81 7.75
N ILE A 28 1.15 4.88 8.00
CA ILE A 28 0.91 3.45 7.72
C ILE A 28 -0.28 2.88 8.51
N ASP A 29 -0.53 3.43 9.71
CA ASP A 29 -1.68 3.13 10.54
C ASP A 29 -3.01 3.57 9.91
N LYS A 30 -2.98 4.55 8.99
CA LYS A 30 -4.14 5.02 8.24
C LYS A 30 -4.45 4.18 7.01
N ILE A 31 -3.52 3.35 6.52
CA ILE A 31 -3.76 2.53 5.33
C ILE A 31 -4.92 1.56 5.59
N GLY A 32 -5.95 1.63 4.74
CA GLY A 32 -7.13 0.77 4.87
C GLY A 32 -8.09 1.17 5.99
N THR A 33 -7.96 2.37 6.58
CA THR A 33 -8.99 2.92 7.49
C THR A 33 -10.19 3.48 6.72
N GLN A 34 -9.99 3.88 5.46
CA GLN A 34 -11.00 4.50 4.60
C GLN A 34 -11.70 3.48 3.66
N LYS A 35 -11.88 2.24 4.11
CA LYS A 35 -12.36 1.13 3.26
C LYS A 35 -13.72 1.36 2.63
N ASP A 36 -14.57 2.18 3.24
CA ASP A 36 -15.93 2.44 2.77
C ASP A 36 -15.99 3.08 1.37
N ILE A 37 -14.94 3.79 0.95
CA ILE A 37 -14.90 4.38 -0.40
C ILE A 37 -14.44 3.38 -1.48
N PHE A 38 -13.72 2.32 -1.11
CA PHE A 38 -13.06 1.42 -2.07
C PHE A 38 -14.03 0.74 -3.06
N PRO A 39 -15.25 0.33 -2.66
CA PRO A 39 -16.25 -0.18 -3.60
C PRO A 39 -16.61 0.78 -4.73
N PHE A 40 -16.45 2.09 -4.51
CA PHE A 40 -16.81 3.14 -5.47
C PHE A 40 -15.64 3.55 -6.38
N LEU A 41 -14.45 2.98 -6.19
CA LEU A 41 -13.24 3.32 -6.97
C LEU A 41 -13.00 2.43 -8.19
N GLY A 42 -13.94 1.54 -8.55
CA GLY A 42 -13.87 0.76 -9.78
C GLY A 42 -12.60 -0.09 -9.95
N GLY A 43 -12.00 -0.55 -8.84
CA GLY A 43 -10.78 -1.36 -8.85
C GLY A 43 -9.48 -0.57 -9.05
N ALA A 44 -9.52 0.77 -8.94
CA ALA A 44 -8.34 1.63 -8.89
C ALA A 44 -7.85 1.92 -7.46
N GLY A 45 -8.66 1.62 -6.44
CA GLY A 45 -8.27 1.70 -5.04
C GLY A 45 -7.65 0.41 -4.52
N PRO A 46 -7.28 0.38 -3.22
CA PRO A 46 -6.74 -0.81 -2.57
C PRO A 46 -7.71 -1.98 -2.53
N TYR A 47 -7.18 -3.17 -2.28
CA TYR A 47 -8.00 -4.36 -2.01
C TYR A 47 -8.95 -4.14 -0.81
N TYR A 48 -10.17 -4.66 -0.95
CA TYR A 48 -11.12 -4.82 0.16
C TYR A 48 -11.84 -6.17 0.02
N SER A 49 -12.23 -6.73 1.16
CA SER A 49 -13.14 -7.88 1.16
C SER A 49 -14.52 -7.45 0.68
N PHE A 50 -15.16 -8.27 -0.16
CA PHE A 50 -16.52 -8.02 -0.60
C PHE A 50 -17.43 -7.77 0.62
N PRO A 51 -18.16 -6.63 0.66
CA PRO A 51 -18.90 -6.21 1.85
C PRO A 51 -20.22 -6.96 2.04
N GLY A 52 -20.70 -7.67 1.01
CA GLY A 52 -21.89 -8.49 1.13
C GLY A 52 -21.62 -9.79 1.87
N ASP A 53 -22.57 -10.17 2.73
CA ASP A 53 -22.63 -11.47 3.37
C ASP A 53 -23.98 -12.12 3.04
N TYR A 54 -23.94 -13.38 2.62
CA TYR A 54 -25.12 -14.20 2.30
C TYR A 54 -25.38 -15.26 3.38
N GLY A 55 -24.66 -15.21 4.51
CA GLY A 55 -24.78 -16.14 5.63
C GLY A 55 -24.10 -17.50 5.39
N ILE A 56 -23.27 -17.62 4.36
CA ILE A 56 -22.52 -18.85 4.05
C ILE A 56 -21.11 -18.69 4.63
N SER A 57 -20.75 -19.57 5.58
CA SER A 57 -19.41 -19.55 6.18
C SER A 57 -18.33 -19.80 5.13
N ARG A 58 -17.19 -19.09 5.28
CA ARG A 58 -15.97 -19.30 4.49
C ARG A 58 -15.09 -20.41 5.06
N ASP A 59 -15.42 -20.92 6.24
CA ASP A 59 -14.67 -21.98 6.88
C ASP A 59 -14.92 -23.32 6.20
N LEU A 60 -14.00 -24.26 6.40
CA LEU A 60 -14.21 -25.63 5.99
C LEU A 60 -15.36 -26.24 6.82
N PRO A 61 -16.35 -26.87 6.18
CA PRO A 61 -17.42 -27.57 6.90
C PRO A 61 -16.87 -28.65 7.83
N GLU A 62 -17.60 -28.94 8.91
CA GLU A 62 -17.21 -29.98 9.87
C GLU A 62 -17.08 -31.36 9.17
N GLY A 63 -16.00 -32.08 9.50
CA GLY A 63 -15.69 -33.38 8.90
C GLY A 63 -15.14 -33.33 7.48
N CYS A 64 -14.96 -32.14 6.89
CA CYS A 64 -14.36 -31.97 5.57
C CYS A 64 -12.86 -31.60 5.66
N GLU A 65 -12.10 -31.98 4.63
CA GLU A 65 -10.67 -31.66 4.50
C GLU A 65 -10.42 -31.05 3.11
N MET A 66 -9.72 -29.91 3.05
CA MET A 66 -9.33 -29.29 1.79
C MET A 66 -8.31 -30.16 1.07
N LYS A 67 -8.64 -30.63 -0.14
CA LYS A 67 -7.72 -31.44 -0.97
C LYS A 67 -6.99 -30.63 -2.04
N GLN A 68 -7.57 -29.53 -2.50
CA GLN A 68 -6.99 -28.68 -3.53
C GLN A 68 -7.54 -27.26 -3.42
N VAL A 69 -6.72 -26.28 -3.79
CA VAL A 69 -7.12 -24.87 -3.98
C VAL A 69 -6.61 -24.38 -5.34
N GLN A 70 -7.41 -23.58 -6.03
CA GLN A 70 -6.99 -22.84 -7.22
C GLN A 70 -7.29 -21.36 -6.96
N MET A 71 -6.26 -20.53 -7.00
CA MET A 71 -6.37 -19.09 -6.73
C MET A 71 -5.97 -18.31 -7.98
N LEU A 72 -6.83 -17.40 -8.42
CA LEU A 72 -6.52 -16.41 -9.45
C LEU A 72 -6.44 -15.04 -8.79
N GLY A 73 -5.21 -14.52 -8.68
CA GLY A 73 -4.95 -13.18 -8.17
C GLY A 73 -4.71 -12.18 -9.30
N ARG A 74 -5.19 -10.95 -9.12
CA ARG A 74 -4.74 -9.80 -9.92
C ARG A 74 -3.37 -9.34 -9.39
N HIS A 75 -2.64 -8.57 -10.21
CA HIS A 75 -1.55 -7.71 -9.72
C HIS A 75 -2.03 -6.81 -8.56
N GLY A 76 -1.09 -6.37 -7.72
CA GLY A 76 -1.35 -5.48 -6.58
C GLY A 76 -1.68 -4.04 -6.96
N GLU A 77 -1.78 -3.18 -5.97
CA GLU A 77 -1.91 -1.73 -6.16
C GLU A 77 -0.74 -1.20 -6.97
N ARG A 78 -1.02 -0.27 -7.89
CA ARG A 78 -0.03 0.25 -8.82
C ARG A 78 -0.26 1.70 -9.15
N TYR A 79 0.79 2.34 -9.66
CA TYR A 79 0.68 3.64 -10.29
C TYR A 79 -0.23 3.62 -11.53
N PRO A 80 -0.77 4.79 -11.93
CA PRO A 80 -1.59 4.90 -13.13
C PRO A 80 -0.87 4.39 -14.38
N THR A 81 -1.65 3.99 -15.38
CA THR A 81 -1.08 3.71 -16.71
C THR A 81 -0.53 4.99 -17.33
N ALA A 82 0.43 4.91 -18.25
CA ALA A 82 1.01 6.09 -18.89
C ALA A 82 -0.05 6.98 -19.55
N SER A 83 -1.02 6.34 -20.23
CA SER A 83 -2.16 7.04 -20.84
C SER A 83 -3.03 7.77 -19.80
N LYS A 84 -3.35 7.13 -18.66
CA LYS A 84 -4.15 7.77 -17.61
C LYS A 84 -3.37 8.86 -16.88
N ALA A 85 -2.07 8.65 -16.64
CA ALA A 85 -1.17 9.62 -16.03
C ALA A 85 -1.16 10.94 -16.81
N LYS A 86 -1.21 10.90 -18.15
CA LYS A 86 -1.31 12.12 -18.98
C LYS A 86 -2.51 13.00 -18.58
N THR A 87 -3.68 12.40 -18.37
CA THR A 87 -4.88 13.14 -17.95
C THR A 87 -4.75 13.68 -16.52
N ILE A 88 -4.19 12.87 -15.61
CA ILE A 88 -3.99 13.27 -14.21
C ILE A 88 -3.00 14.43 -14.13
N MET A 89 -1.83 14.33 -14.79
CA MET A 89 -0.82 15.38 -14.83
C MET A 89 -1.34 16.66 -15.49
N ALA A 90 -2.14 16.57 -16.55
CA ALA A 90 -2.75 17.76 -17.17
C ALA A 90 -3.74 18.45 -16.21
N THR A 91 -4.43 17.69 -15.36
CA THR A 91 -5.31 18.25 -14.32
C THR A 91 -4.48 18.90 -13.22
N TRP A 92 -3.44 18.20 -12.75
CA TRP A 92 -2.50 18.72 -11.76
C TRP A 92 -1.86 20.03 -12.23
N TYR A 93 -1.37 20.10 -13.47
CA TYR A 93 -0.80 21.32 -14.04
C TYR A 93 -1.75 22.53 -13.98
N LYS A 94 -3.06 22.31 -14.16
CA LYS A 94 -4.05 23.40 -14.02
C LYS A 94 -4.20 23.84 -12.56
N LEU A 95 -4.20 22.89 -11.62
CA LEU A 95 -4.31 23.17 -10.20
C LEU A 95 -3.04 23.85 -9.68
N SER A 96 -1.86 23.36 -10.03
CA SER A 96 -0.57 23.88 -9.56
C SER A 96 -0.23 25.28 -10.10
N ASN A 97 -0.82 25.67 -11.24
CA ASN A 97 -0.66 27.03 -11.79
C ASN A 97 -1.77 27.99 -11.39
N TYR A 98 -2.71 27.56 -10.55
CA TYR A 98 -3.71 28.45 -10.00
C TYR A 98 -3.04 29.41 -9.02
N THR A 99 -3.18 30.72 -9.24
CA THR A 99 -2.52 31.76 -8.43
C THR A 99 -3.37 32.28 -7.27
N GLY A 100 -4.63 31.82 -7.17
CA GLY A 100 -5.52 32.15 -6.07
C GLY A 100 -5.38 31.20 -4.90
N GLN A 101 -6.17 31.44 -3.85
CA GLN A 101 -6.27 30.53 -2.71
C GLN A 101 -7.38 29.50 -2.93
N PHE A 102 -7.08 28.23 -2.71
CA PHE A 102 -8.09 27.18 -2.69
C PHE A 102 -8.91 27.24 -1.41
N ASN A 103 -10.21 26.90 -1.50
CA ASN A 103 -11.14 26.92 -0.38
C ASN A 103 -11.92 25.59 -0.27
N GLY A 104 -12.54 25.36 0.88
CA GLY A 104 -13.35 24.15 1.12
C GLY A 104 -12.52 22.87 0.98
N SER A 105 -13.06 21.85 0.31
CA SER A 105 -12.39 20.54 0.15
C SER A 105 -11.07 20.60 -0.63
N LEU A 106 -10.74 21.72 -1.27
CA LEU A 106 -9.46 21.91 -1.98
C LEU A 106 -8.43 22.72 -1.18
N SER A 107 -8.76 23.20 0.03
CA SER A 107 -7.85 24.08 0.79
C SER A 107 -6.50 23.45 1.10
N PHE A 108 -6.44 22.12 1.18
CA PHE A 108 -5.19 21.37 1.40
C PHE A 108 -4.14 21.60 0.29
N LEU A 109 -4.56 22.06 -0.89
CA LEU A 109 -3.65 22.39 -1.99
C LEU A 109 -2.84 23.67 -1.75
N ASN A 110 -3.22 24.48 -0.75
CA ASN A 110 -2.43 25.65 -0.35
C ASN A 110 -1.24 25.26 0.55
N ASP A 111 -1.24 24.06 1.12
CA ASP A 111 -0.31 23.62 2.17
C ASP A 111 0.79 22.71 1.62
N ASP A 112 1.53 23.18 0.60
CA ASP A 112 2.66 22.48 -0.04
C ASP A 112 2.36 21.02 -0.44
N TYR A 113 1.16 20.77 -0.95
CA TYR A 113 0.75 19.42 -1.36
C TYR A 113 1.67 18.84 -2.44
N GLU A 114 2.34 17.74 -2.11
CA GLU A 114 3.21 17.01 -3.02
C GLU A 114 2.42 16.08 -3.93
N PHE A 115 2.59 16.23 -5.24
CA PHE A 115 1.89 15.41 -6.23
C PHE A 115 2.38 13.95 -6.18
N PHE A 116 1.49 12.97 -6.10
CA PHE A 116 1.88 11.58 -5.85
C PHE A 116 2.70 10.90 -6.98
N ILE A 117 2.73 11.44 -8.21
CA ILE A 117 3.55 10.92 -9.32
C ILE A 117 4.85 11.72 -9.42
N GLN A 118 5.86 11.33 -8.63
CA GLN A 118 7.17 12.00 -8.58
C GLN A 118 8.12 11.57 -9.70
N ASN A 119 8.04 10.30 -10.11
CA ASN A 119 8.90 9.74 -11.15
C ASN A 119 8.07 8.96 -12.17
N SER A 120 8.19 9.34 -13.45
CA SER A 120 7.49 8.66 -14.54
C SER A 120 7.90 7.20 -14.72
N SER A 121 9.06 6.77 -14.20
CA SER A 121 9.46 5.36 -14.21
C SER A 121 8.57 4.48 -13.32
N ASN A 122 7.83 5.09 -12.38
CA ASN A 122 6.90 4.35 -11.53
C ASN A 122 5.58 4.07 -12.24
N LEU A 123 5.27 4.73 -13.36
CA LEU A 123 4.02 4.48 -14.09
C LEU A 123 3.91 3.00 -14.46
N GLU A 124 2.70 2.46 -14.33
CA GLU A 124 2.38 1.04 -14.56
C GLU A 124 3.02 0.05 -13.57
N MET A 125 3.93 0.49 -12.71
CA MET A 125 4.58 -0.34 -11.70
C MET A 125 3.72 -0.48 -10.43
N GLU A 126 3.82 -1.64 -9.79
CA GLU A 126 3.24 -1.85 -8.47
C GLU A 126 3.83 -0.89 -7.44
N THR A 127 2.98 -0.47 -6.50
CA THR A 127 3.38 0.41 -5.40
C THR A 127 4.11 -0.41 -4.34
N THR A 128 5.24 0.10 -3.89
CA THR A 128 6.14 -0.54 -2.93
C THR A 128 6.62 0.51 -1.94
N LEU A 129 7.21 0.09 -0.82
CA LEU A 129 7.84 1.00 0.12
C LEU A 129 9.01 1.79 -0.50
N ALA A 130 9.62 1.30 -1.58
CA ALA A 130 10.74 1.97 -2.22
C ALA A 130 10.32 3.07 -3.22
N ASN A 131 9.05 3.08 -3.64
CA ASN A 131 8.55 4.03 -4.64
C ASN A 131 7.34 4.85 -4.16
N THR A 132 7.00 4.77 -2.87
CA THR A 132 5.98 5.62 -2.23
C THR A 132 6.60 6.94 -1.75
N VAL A 133 5.76 7.96 -1.58
CA VAL A 133 6.16 9.30 -1.07
C VAL A 133 6.19 9.39 0.46
N ASP A 134 5.66 8.37 1.15
CA ASP A 134 5.52 8.33 2.62
C ASP A 134 6.61 7.45 3.27
N VAL A 135 7.88 7.66 2.90
CA VAL A 135 9.06 6.98 3.50
C VAL A 135 10.19 7.94 3.82
#